data_AF-A0A0Q8N9W0-F1
#
_entry.id   AF-A0A0Q8N9W0-F1
#
_cell.length_a   1.000
_cell.length_b   1.000
_cell.length_c   1.000
_cell.angle_alpha   90.00
_cell.angle_beta   90.00
_cell.angle_gamma   90.00
#
_symmetry.space_group_name_H-M   'P 1'
#
loop_
_entity.id
_entity.type
_entity.pdbx_description
1 polymer ?
#
loop_
_entity_poly.entity_id
_entity_poly.type
_entity_poly.pdbx_seq_one_letter_code
_entity_poly.pdbx_strand_id
1 'polypeptide(L)'
;MSCRNTVENVSLKKGGKDEVSVKELSQAQRDTSLKISAPFSLNNIKCNWKQIDSVSGATTIELRDYKTQRILLSYSDYFKSGNDFNSEDYFNVHFQDLNFDGLKDFLITSNGSTAMTDMVNIYLFNEKTKSFEFSEDLSDNAIEEIDKGNRILSTTSSTLDGETIKKHYFNKNGTIKYSEIITKSDVSENDSVAHYKNSYEKIVNGKVVMTKEYTTIE
;
A
#
# COMPACT_ATOMS: atom_id res chain seq x y z
N MET A 1 64.21 -30.29 -56.89
CA MET A 1 63.22 -29.40 -57.55
C MET A 1 62.66 -28.45 -56.50
N SER A 2 62.78 -27.16 -56.79
CA SER A 2 62.21 -25.96 -56.17
C SER A 2 62.40 -25.67 -54.67
N CYS A 3 62.79 -24.42 -54.45
CA CYS A 3 63.25 -23.77 -53.23
C CYS A 3 62.12 -23.07 -52.48
N ARG A 4 62.25 -22.91 -51.15
CA ARG A 4 62.38 -21.61 -50.42
C ARG A 4 61.88 -21.72 -48.97
N ASN A 5 62.75 -21.30 -48.05
CA ASN A 5 62.44 -20.92 -46.67
C ASN A 5 61.61 -19.63 -46.63
N THR A 6 60.66 -19.50 -45.71
CA THR A 6 60.63 -18.37 -44.76
C THR A 6 59.79 -18.69 -43.52
N VAL A 7 60.28 -18.24 -42.38
CA VAL A 7 59.72 -18.28 -41.03
C VAL A 7 58.84 -17.05 -40.82
N GLU A 8 57.66 -17.19 -40.20
CA GLU A 8 57.12 -16.16 -39.31
C GLU A 8 56.55 -16.80 -38.04
N ASN A 9 57.04 -16.28 -36.92
CA ASN A 9 56.62 -16.60 -35.56
C ASN A 9 55.23 -16.04 -35.26
N VAL A 10 54.35 -16.85 -34.66
CA VAL A 10 53.52 -16.37 -33.54
C VAL A 10 53.42 -17.47 -32.49
N SER A 11 54.20 -17.30 -31.42
CA SER A 11 54.01 -17.98 -30.15
C SER A 11 52.75 -17.41 -29.48
N LEU A 12 51.84 -18.26 -29.01
CA LEU A 12 51.02 -17.94 -27.83
C LEU A 12 50.66 -19.24 -27.09
N LYS A 13 51.09 -19.28 -25.83
CA LYS A 13 50.96 -20.37 -24.88
C LYS A 13 49.51 -20.54 -24.40
N LYS A 14 49.17 -21.79 -24.05
CA LYS A 14 48.04 -22.21 -23.20
C LYS A 14 47.89 -21.32 -21.95
N GLY A 15 46.64 -21.00 -21.61
CA GLY A 15 46.24 -20.64 -20.26
C GLY A 15 44.76 -20.29 -20.15
N GLY A 16 44.01 -21.05 -19.33
CA GLY A 16 42.83 -20.55 -18.61
C GLY A 16 41.49 -20.54 -19.35
N LYS A 17 40.62 -21.49 -18.98
CA LYS A 17 39.17 -21.44 -19.18
C LYS A 17 38.59 -20.25 -18.41
N ASP A 18 37.64 -19.55 -19.02
CA ASP A 18 36.28 -19.34 -18.49
C ASP A 18 35.52 -18.47 -19.49
N GLU A 19 35.14 -19.06 -20.62
CA GLU A 19 34.00 -18.56 -21.38
C GLU A 19 32.77 -18.80 -20.50
N VAL A 20 32.20 -17.70 -20.00
CA VAL A 20 30.87 -17.70 -19.40
C VAL A 20 29.92 -18.18 -20.48
N SER A 21 29.62 -19.47 -20.43
CA SER A 21 28.48 -20.10 -21.08
C SER A 21 27.28 -19.19 -20.85
N VAL A 22 26.83 -18.53 -21.91
CA VAL A 22 25.48 -18.00 -21.99
C VAL A 22 24.59 -19.24 -21.88
N LYS A 23 24.25 -19.62 -20.65
CA LYS A 23 23.17 -20.56 -20.38
C LYS A 23 21.95 -19.93 -21.03
N GLU A 24 21.50 -20.53 -22.12
CA GLU A 24 20.13 -20.40 -22.60
C GLU A 24 19.23 -20.53 -21.37
N LEU A 25 18.62 -19.41 -20.97
CA LEU A 25 17.59 -19.38 -19.96
C LEU A 25 16.40 -20.11 -20.56
N SER A 26 16.31 -21.38 -20.19
CA SER A 26 15.22 -22.29 -20.43
C SER A 26 13.87 -21.59 -20.20
N GLN A 27 13.12 -21.41 -21.29
CA GLN A 27 11.68 -21.62 -21.49
C GLN A 27 10.79 -21.86 -20.25
N ALA A 28 10.87 -20.97 -19.24
CA ALA A 28 10.00 -20.89 -18.07
C ALA A 28 9.53 -19.45 -17.77
N GLN A 29 9.87 -18.47 -18.60
CA GLN A 29 9.22 -17.14 -18.60
C GLN A 29 7.91 -17.23 -19.40
N ARG A 30 6.83 -17.70 -18.76
CA ARG A 30 5.49 -17.46 -19.27
C ARG A 30 4.89 -16.26 -18.54
N ASP A 31 4.73 -15.17 -19.29
CA ASP A 31 3.76 -14.08 -19.15
C ASP A 31 3.64 -13.38 -17.78
N THR A 32 4.72 -12.74 -17.32
CA THR A 32 4.62 -11.66 -16.33
C THR A 32 4.69 -10.33 -17.08
N SER A 33 3.59 -9.59 -17.13
CA SER A 33 3.58 -8.22 -17.67
C SER A 33 4.25 -7.28 -16.68
N LEU A 34 5.11 -6.40 -17.18
CA LEU A 34 5.90 -5.47 -16.37
C LEU A 34 5.78 -4.06 -16.95
N LYS A 35 5.39 -3.11 -16.10
CA LYS A 35 5.30 -1.68 -16.46
C LYS A 35 6.07 -0.85 -15.45
N ILE A 36 6.73 0.20 -15.93
CA ILE A 36 7.48 1.14 -15.10
C ILE A 36 7.06 2.55 -15.48
N SER A 37 6.71 3.36 -14.49
CA SER A 37 6.34 4.76 -14.73
C SER A 37 7.54 5.62 -15.10
N ALA A 38 7.29 6.79 -15.69
CA ALA A 38 8.27 7.86 -15.69
C ALA A 38 8.64 8.27 -14.24
N PRO A 39 9.86 8.80 -14.01
CA PRO A 39 10.25 9.25 -12.68
C PRO A 39 9.47 10.48 -12.24
N PHE A 40 9.04 10.50 -10.98
CA PHE A 40 8.33 11.63 -10.36
C PHE A 40 8.89 11.95 -8.98
N SER A 41 8.42 13.03 -8.36
CA SER A 41 8.85 13.45 -7.03
C SER A 41 7.74 13.26 -5.99
N LEU A 42 8.09 12.61 -4.89
CA LEU A 42 7.20 12.35 -3.76
C LEU A 42 7.98 12.53 -2.46
N ASN A 43 7.50 13.39 -1.55
CA ASN A 43 8.16 13.66 -0.26
C ASN A 43 9.67 13.97 -0.40
N ASN A 44 10.02 14.75 -1.43
CA ASN A 44 11.40 15.10 -1.81
C ASN A 44 12.29 13.90 -2.23
N ILE A 45 11.69 12.76 -2.56
CA ILE A 45 12.36 11.59 -3.13
C ILE A 45 12.01 11.51 -4.61
N LYS A 46 13.01 11.26 -5.47
CA LYS A 46 12.78 10.93 -6.87
C LYS A 46 12.50 9.44 -6.97
N CYS A 47 11.30 9.07 -7.41
CA CYS A 47 10.81 7.70 -7.42
C CYS A 47 10.19 7.31 -8.76
N ASN A 48 9.96 6.02 -8.94
CA ASN A 48 9.18 5.45 -10.02
C ASN A 48 8.36 4.27 -9.49
N TRP A 49 7.23 4.00 -10.11
CA TRP A 49 6.44 2.81 -9.83
C TRP A 49 6.85 1.68 -10.75
N LYS A 50 6.79 0.46 -10.23
CA LYS A 50 6.92 -0.77 -10.99
C LYS A 50 5.72 -1.66 -10.73
N GLN A 51 5.00 -2.00 -11.79
CA GLN A 51 3.89 -2.93 -11.79
C GLN A 51 4.39 -4.30 -12.27
N ILE A 52 3.97 -5.35 -11.58
CA ILE A 52 4.30 -6.75 -11.87
C ILE A 52 2.99 -7.54 -11.85
N ASP A 53 2.51 -7.94 -13.03
CA ASP A 53 1.29 -8.75 -13.16
C ASP A 53 1.64 -10.22 -13.05
N SER A 54 1.13 -10.89 -12.02
CA SER A 54 1.37 -12.31 -11.79
C SER A 54 0.47 -13.17 -12.67
N VAL A 55 0.93 -14.37 -12.98
CA VAL A 55 0.13 -15.38 -13.70
C VAL A 55 -1.12 -15.79 -12.91
N SER A 56 -1.12 -15.63 -11.57
CA SER A 56 -2.28 -15.90 -10.73
C SER A 56 -3.36 -14.82 -10.80
N GLY A 57 -3.13 -13.72 -11.53
CA GLY A 57 -4.06 -12.60 -11.66
C GLY A 57 -3.92 -11.52 -10.58
N ALA A 58 -2.94 -11.64 -9.69
CA ALA A 58 -2.63 -10.59 -8.73
C ALA A 58 -1.63 -9.62 -9.36
N THR A 59 -1.78 -8.33 -9.11
CA THR A 59 -0.82 -7.31 -9.52
C THR A 59 -0.09 -6.78 -8.31
N THR A 60 1.24 -6.79 -8.38
CA THR A 60 2.11 -6.17 -7.38
C THR A 60 2.58 -4.82 -7.87
N ILE A 61 2.51 -3.82 -7.00
CA ILE A 61 2.97 -2.47 -7.23
C ILE A 61 4.09 -2.16 -6.24
N GLU A 62 5.22 -1.71 -6.75
CA GLU A 62 6.38 -1.33 -5.96
C GLU A 62 6.74 0.13 -6.23
N LEU A 63 6.74 0.95 -5.18
CA LEU A 63 7.35 2.28 -5.23
C LEU A 63 8.84 2.08 -5.04
N ARG A 64 9.65 2.60 -5.94
CA ARG A 64 11.11 2.47 -5.85
C ARG A 64 11.78 3.83 -5.88
N ASP A 65 12.85 3.96 -5.11
CA ASP A 65 13.79 5.06 -5.27
C ASP A 65 14.43 4.96 -6.66
N TYR A 66 14.36 6.04 -7.43
CA TYR A 66 14.74 6.00 -8.84
C TYR A 66 16.23 5.68 -9.05
N LYS A 67 17.11 6.10 -8.13
CA LYS A 67 18.56 5.94 -8.28
C LYS A 67 19.04 4.58 -7.77
N THR A 68 18.56 4.19 -6.59
CA THR A 68 19.02 3.00 -5.87
C THR A 68 18.17 1.77 -6.15
N GLN A 69 16.98 1.97 -6.73
CA GLN A 69 15.96 0.93 -6.96
C GLN A 69 15.47 0.26 -5.66
N ARG A 70 15.78 0.84 -4.49
CA ARG A 70 15.28 0.38 -3.20
C ARG A 70 13.76 0.49 -3.15
N ILE A 71 13.09 -0.56 -2.71
CA ILE A 71 11.64 -0.57 -2.51
C ILE A 71 11.30 0.33 -1.32
N LEU A 72 10.39 1.27 -1.53
CA LEU A 72 9.86 2.21 -0.54
C LEU A 72 8.48 1.79 -0.06
N LEU A 73 7.72 1.11 -0.93
CA LEU A 73 6.39 0.55 -0.69
C LEU A 73 6.21 -0.65 -1.61
N SER A 74 5.58 -1.72 -1.14
CA SER A 74 5.13 -2.84 -1.95
C SER A 74 3.72 -3.21 -1.56
N TYR A 75 2.84 -3.36 -2.53
CA TYR A 75 1.44 -3.71 -2.35
C TYR A 75 1.01 -4.70 -3.42
N SER A 76 0.24 -5.72 -3.06
CA SER A 76 -0.21 -6.76 -3.99
C SER A 76 -1.69 -7.02 -3.78
N ASP A 77 -2.46 -7.02 -4.88
CA ASP A 77 -3.91 -7.25 -4.82
C ASP A 77 -4.48 -7.75 -6.15
N TYR A 78 -5.72 -8.24 -6.12
CA TYR A 78 -6.52 -8.61 -7.26
C TYR A 78 -7.40 -7.43 -7.70
N PHE A 79 -6.87 -6.58 -8.59
CA PHE A 79 -7.60 -5.42 -9.09
C PHE A 79 -8.76 -5.83 -10.01
N LYS A 80 -9.96 -5.30 -9.76
CA LYS A 80 -11.16 -5.57 -10.57
C LYS A 80 -10.98 -5.08 -12.02
N SER A 81 -11.54 -5.82 -12.98
CA SER A 81 -11.59 -5.42 -14.38
C SER A 81 -12.39 -4.12 -14.56
N GLY A 82 -11.80 -3.11 -15.18
CA GLY A 82 -12.43 -1.80 -15.42
C GLY A 82 -11.71 -0.62 -14.75
N ASN A 83 -10.86 -0.86 -13.77
CA ASN A 83 -9.90 0.14 -13.33
C ASN A 83 -8.80 0.26 -14.39
N ASP A 84 -8.54 1.47 -14.88
CA ASP A 84 -7.36 1.74 -15.71
C ASP A 84 -6.11 1.86 -14.83
N PHE A 85 -5.83 0.81 -14.05
CA PHE A 85 -4.58 0.66 -13.28
C PHE A 85 -3.35 0.60 -14.18
N ASN A 86 -3.59 0.50 -15.49
CA ASN A 86 -2.60 0.56 -16.55
C ASN A 86 -2.29 1.98 -17.03
N SER A 87 -3.04 3.00 -16.59
CA SER A 87 -2.73 4.40 -16.85
C SER A 87 -1.46 4.82 -16.14
N GLU A 88 -0.64 5.65 -16.79
CA GLU A 88 0.68 6.05 -16.26
C GLU A 88 0.59 6.72 -14.88
N ASP A 89 -0.52 7.38 -14.59
CA ASP A 89 -0.74 8.17 -13.38
C ASP A 89 -1.71 7.54 -12.37
N TYR A 90 -2.20 6.32 -12.61
CA TYR A 90 -3.19 5.68 -11.72
C TYR A 90 -2.77 5.73 -10.25
N PHE A 91 -1.50 5.48 -9.96
CA PHE A 91 -1.03 5.42 -8.58
C PHE A 91 -0.77 6.79 -7.94
N ASN A 92 -0.75 7.86 -8.72
CA ASN A 92 -0.48 9.19 -8.21
C ASN A 92 -1.66 9.76 -7.41
N VAL A 93 -2.89 9.31 -7.68
CA VAL A 93 -4.09 9.76 -6.95
C VAL A 93 -4.19 9.17 -5.54
N HIS A 94 -3.43 8.11 -5.25
CA HIS A 94 -3.42 7.42 -3.96
C HIS A 94 -2.53 8.11 -2.90
N PHE A 95 -1.82 9.17 -3.27
CA PHE A 95 -0.93 9.90 -2.35
C PHE A 95 -1.59 11.12 -1.74
N GLN A 96 -1.75 11.10 -0.42
CA GLN A 96 -2.38 12.17 0.36
C GLN A 96 -1.83 12.21 1.79
N ASP A 97 -1.80 13.38 2.41
CA ASP A 97 -1.39 13.55 3.80
C ASP A 97 -2.55 13.14 4.73
N LEU A 98 -2.42 12.01 5.42
CA LEU A 98 -3.48 11.38 6.22
C LEU A 98 -3.27 11.56 7.71
N ASN A 99 -2.02 11.68 8.16
CA ASN A 99 -1.68 11.96 9.55
C ASN A 99 -1.49 13.47 9.82
N PHE A 100 -1.54 14.31 8.78
CA PHE A 100 -1.43 15.77 8.83
C PHE A 100 -0.04 16.27 9.27
N ASP A 101 1.02 15.58 8.86
CA ASP A 101 2.42 15.96 9.12
C ASP A 101 3.08 16.76 7.97
N GLY A 102 2.36 16.94 6.85
CA GLY A 102 2.84 17.64 5.66
C GLY A 102 3.58 16.75 4.66
N LEU A 103 3.70 15.45 4.91
CA LEU A 103 4.21 14.44 3.99
C LEU A 103 3.03 13.63 3.43
N LYS A 104 3.15 13.19 2.18
CA LYS A 104 2.12 12.36 1.57
C LYS A 104 2.27 10.92 2.06
N ASP A 105 1.19 10.36 2.57
CA ASP A 105 0.97 8.95 2.84
C ASP A 105 0.36 8.26 1.61
N PHE A 106 0.21 6.93 1.66
CA PHE A 106 -0.37 6.14 0.59
C PHE A 106 -1.67 5.47 1.05
N LEU A 107 -2.74 5.65 0.29
CA LEU A 107 -4.06 5.07 0.53
C LEU A 107 -4.55 4.31 -0.69
N ILE A 108 -4.86 3.02 -0.52
CA ILE A 108 -5.40 2.18 -1.58
C ILE A 108 -6.52 1.29 -1.06
N THR A 109 -7.54 1.09 -1.90
CA THR A 109 -8.69 0.25 -1.56
C THR A 109 -8.57 -1.12 -2.21
N SER A 110 -8.54 -2.17 -1.39
CA SER A 110 -8.86 -3.55 -1.80
C SER A 110 -10.36 -3.70 -1.90
N ASN A 111 -10.84 -4.21 -3.02
CA ASN A 111 -12.25 -4.47 -3.19
C ASN A 111 -12.55 -5.94 -2.88
N GLY A 112 -13.36 -6.17 -1.86
CA GLY A 112 -13.95 -7.45 -1.55
C GLY A 112 -15.21 -7.75 -2.36
N SER A 113 -15.89 -8.82 -1.95
CA SER A 113 -17.17 -9.26 -2.50
C SER A 113 -18.36 -8.45 -1.96
N THR A 114 -18.19 -7.85 -0.78
CA THR A 114 -19.16 -7.01 -0.07
C THR A 114 -18.44 -5.82 0.57
N ALA A 115 -19.18 -4.75 0.91
CA ALA A 115 -18.64 -3.59 1.61
C ALA A 115 -17.91 -3.95 2.93
N MET A 116 -18.38 -5.00 3.61
CA MET A 116 -17.75 -5.53 4.83
C MET A 116 -16.40 -6.21 4.60
N THR A 117 -16.10 -6.55 3.35
CA THR A 117 -14.85 -7.20 2.93
C THR A 117 -13.98 -6.28 2.08
N ASP A 118 -14.45 -5.06 1.78
CA ASP A 118 -13.60 -4.01 1.24
C ASP A 118 -12.61 -3.59 2.34
N MET A 119 -11.42 -3.15 1.94
CA MET A 119 -10.40 -2.71 2.87
C MET A 119 -9.71 -1.48 2.31
N VAL A 120 -9.72 -0.39 3.06
CA VAL A 120 -8.85 0.75 2.83
C VAL A 120 -7.55 0.50 3.58
N ASN A 121 -6.47 0.32 2.83
CA ASN A 121 -5.13 0.15 3.36
C ASN A 121 -4.41 1.49 3.37
N ILE A 122 -3.99 1.93 4.56
CA ILE A 122 -3.23 3.15 4.77
C ILE A 122 -1.78 2.80 5.12
N TYR A 123 -0.85 3.43 4.41
CA TYR A 123 0.57 3.35 4.68
C TYR A 123 1.13 4.74 4.98
N LEU A 124 1.66 4.92 6.18
CA LEU A 124 2.23 6.18 6.61
C LEU A 124 3.68 6.31 6.14
N PHE A 125 4.06 7.50 5.67
CA PHE A 125 5.43 7.74 5.26
C PHE A 125 6.34 8.01 6.47
N ASN A 126 7.33 7.15 6.67
CA ASN A 126 8.34 7.34 7.70
C ASN A 126 9.53 8.14 7.14
N GLU A 127 9.67 9.38 7.60
CA GLU A 127 10.72 10.28 7.13
C GLU A 127 12.14 9.76 7.41
N LYS A 128 12.35 8.98 8.48
CA LYS A 128 13.68 8.50 8.88
C LYS A 128 14.14 7.35 7.98
N THR A 129 13.26 6.38 7.74
CA THR A 129 13.56 5.20 6.90
C THR A 129 13.37 5.51 5.41
N LYS A 130 12.63 6.59 5.11
CA LYS A 130 12.20 7.00 3.77
C LYS A 130 11.40 5.88 3.09
N SER A 131 10.50 5.24 3.84
CA SER A 131 9.63 4.15 3.37
C SER A 131 8.22 4.30 3.93
N PHE A 132 7.28 3.58 3.33
CA PHE A 132 5.88 3.55 3.73
C PHE A 132 5.64 2.34 4.63
N GLU A 133 4.96 2.55 5.75
CA GLU A 133 4.67 1.53 6.76
C GLU A 133 3.16 1.37 6.91
N PHE A 134 2.68 0.12 6.81
CA PHE A 134 1.25 -0.18 6.97
C PHE A 134 0.77 0.24 8.35
N SER A 135 -0.37 0.93 8.41
CA SER A 135 -0.99 1.37 9.65
C SER A 135 -2.28 0.60 9.89
N GLU A 136 -2.21 -0.42 10.74
CA GLU A 136 -3.38 -1.22 11.13
C GLU A 136 -4.44 -0.34 11.82
N ASP A 137 -4.01 0.56 12.72
CA ASP A 137 -4.91 1.43 13.47
C ASP A 137 -5.74 2.36 12.58
N LEU A 138 -5.16 2.82 11.46
CA LEU A 138 -5.82 3.76 10.54
C LEU A 138 -6.47 3.07 9.34
N SER A 139 -6.26 1.77 9.15
CA SER A 139 -6.84 1.01 8.04
C SER A 139 -8.15 0.35 8.48
N ASP A 140 -9.18 0.40 7.64
CA ASP A 140 -10.49 -0.19 7.94
C ASP A 140 -11.30 -0.36 6.65
N ASN A 141 -12.57 -0.81 6.73
CA ASN A 141 -13.37 -1.07 5.54
C ASN A 141 -13.57 0.18 4.66
N ALA A 142 -13.76 1.35 5.25
CA ALA A 142 -14.01 2.60 4.54
C ALA A 142 -13.40 3.84 5.24
N ILE A 143 -13.18 4.90 4.46
CA ILE A 143 -12.92 6.25 4.96
C ILE A 143 -14.27 6.96 5.12
N GLU A 144 -14.59 7.31 6.36
CA GLU A 144 -15.78 8.10 6.69
C GLU A 144 -15.53 9.59 6.46
N GLU A 145 -14.37 10.08 6.92
CA GLU A 145 -14.05 11.51 6.95
C GLU A 145 -12.55 11.76 6.92
N ILE A 146 -12.14 12.80 6.19
CA ILE A 146 -10.81 13.42 6.28
C ILE A 146 -11.00 14.92 6.51
N ASP A 147 -10.98 15.35 7.77
CA ASP A 147 -11.09 16.77 8.14
C ASP A 147 -9.70 17.38 8.33
N LYS A 148 -9.24 18.08 7.29
CA LYS A 148 -7.93 18.79 7.30
C LYS A 148 -7.91 19.99 8.24
N GLY A 149 -9.05 20.62 8.50
CA GLY A 149 -9.14 21.80 9.37
C GLY A 149 -8.93 21.44 10.84
N ASN A 150 -9.57 20.34 11.26
CA ASN A 150 -9.49 19.83 12.62
C ASN A 150 -8.46 18.70 12.81
N ARG A 151 -7.85 18.22 11.72
CA ARG A 151 -6.86 17.13 11.68
C ARG A 151 -7.44 15.84 12.24
N ILE A 152 -8.53 15.41 11.61
CA ILE A 152 -9.27 14.20 11.96
C ILE A 152 -9.28 13.25 10.78
N LEU A 153 -8.91 12.01 11.02
CA LEU A 153 -9.17 10.88 10.12
C LEU A 153 -10.22 9.99 10.77
N SER A 154 -11.34 9.75 10.08
CA SER A 154 -12.37 8.82 10.52
C SER A 154 -12.46 7.65 9.55
N THR A 155 -12.46 6.45 10.09
CA THR A 155 -12.67 5.20 9.36
C THR A 155 -13.84 4.44 9.95
N THR A 156 -14.45 3.61 9.12
CA THR A 156 -15.62 2.82 9.49
C THR A 156 -15.39 1.36 9.10
N SER A 157 -15.68 0.44 10.03
CA SER A 157 -15.86 -0.99 9.79
C SER A 157 -17.32 -1.36 9.88
N SER A 158 -17.79 -2.22 8.98
CA SER A 158 -19.13 -2.80 9.06
C SER A 158 -19.03 -4.32 9.21
N THR A 159 -19.83 -4.85 10.12
CA THR A 159 -20.03 -6.28 10.35
C THR A 159 -21.51 -6.62 10.11
N LEU A 160 -21.89 -7.90 10.16
CA LEU A 160 -23.30 -8.29 10.04
C LEU A 160 -24.14 -7.70 11.17
N ASP A 161 -23.56 -7.58 12.36
CA ASP A 161 -24.26 -7.29 13.61
C ASP A 161 -24.04 -5.84 14.09
N GLY A 162 -23.31 -5.03 13.32
CA GLY A 162 -23.00 -3.67 13.73
C GLY A 162 -21.89 -2.98 12.94
N GLU A 163 -21.62 -1.76 13.35
CA GLU A 163 -20.66 -0.84 12.75
C GLU A 163 -19.71 -0.32 13.83
N THR A 164 -18.45 -0.09 13.47
CA THR A 164 -17.47 0.58 14.32
C THR A 164 -16.88 1.76 13.58
N ILE A 165 -16.95 2.95 14.18
CA ILE A 165 -16.35 4.18 13.67
C ILE A 165 -15.15 4.51 14.56
N LYS A 166 -13.97 4.66 13.96
CA LYS A 166 -12.75 5.11 14.64
C LYS A 166 -12.41 6.52 14.16
N LYS A 167 -12.33 7.47 15.09
CA LYS A 167 -11.90 8.85 14.83
C LYS A 167 -10.55 9.11 15.48
N HIS A 168 -9.54 9.40 14.67
CA HIS A 168 -8.20 9.74 15.12
C HIS A 168 -7.98 11.24 15.03
N TYR A 169 -7.65 11.87 16.16
CA TYR A 169 -7.34 13.29 16.23
C TYR A 169 -5.84 13.48 16.31
N PHE A 170 -5.26 14.15 15.33
CA PHE A 170 -3.80 14.33 15.23
C PHE A 170 -3.37 15.67 15.79
N ASN A 171 -2.14 15.72 16.30
CA ASN A 171 -1.48 16.99 16.59
C ASN A 171 -0.84 17.56 15.29
N LYS A 172 0.09 18.51 15.41
CA LYS A 172 0.70 19.16 14.23
C LYS A 172 1.84 18.34 13.61
N ASN A 173 2.27 17.26 14.25
CA ASN A 173 3.47 16.51 13.85
C ASN A 173 3.15 15.10 13.35
N GLY A 174 1.89 14.82 13.01
CA GLY A 174 1.51 13.49 12.53
C GLY A 174 1.14 12.48 13.61
N THR A 175 1.26 12.82 14.89
CA THR A 175 0.99 11.84 15.96
C THR A 175 -0.43 11.96 16.50
N ILE A 176 -1.03 10.80 16.76
CA ILE A 176 -2.37 10.69 17.34
C ILE A 176 -2.34 11.30 18.74
N LYS A 177 -3.11 12.36 18.93
CA LYS A 177 -3.33 13.00 20.24
C LYS A 177 -4.28 12.16 21.08
N TYR A 178 -5.37 11.69 20.47
CA TYR A 178 -6.32 10.75 21.04
C TYR A 178 -7.17 10.14 19.93
N SER A 179 -7.82 9.03 20.23
CA SER A 179 -8.81 8.39 19.35
C SER A 179 -10.15 8.30 20.06
N GLU A 180 -11.22 8.27 19.28
CA GLU A 180 -12.57 7.98 19.73
C GLU A 180 -13.10 6.79 18.94
N ILE A 181 -13.64 5.80 19.62
CA ILE A 181 -14.22 4.60 19.00
C ILE A 181 -15.70 4.59 19.36
N ILE A 182 -16.55 4.47 18.34
CA ILE A 182 -17.99 4.34 18.49
C ILE A 182 -18.37 3.00 17.88
N THR A 183 -18.95 2.11 18.67
CA THR A 183 -19.50 0.85 18.15
C THR A 183 -21.01 0.87 18.29
N LYS A 184 -21.71 0.57 17.19
CA LYS A 184 -23.16 0.48 17.09
C LYS A 184 -23.52 -0.96 16.77
N SER A 185 -24.33 -1.60 17.60
CA SER A 185 -24.80 -2.98 17.38
C SER A 185 -26.31 -3.02 17.33
N ASP A 186 -26.87 -3.70 16.34
CA ASP A 186 -28.32 -3.92 16.24
C ASP A 186 -28.74 -4.96 17.27
N VAL A 187 -29.75 -4.61 18.09
CA VAL A 187 -30.33 -5.47 19.12
C VAL A 187 -31.85 -5.58 18.96
N SER A 188 -32.37 -5.27 17.78
CA SER A 188 -33.79 -5.43 17.48
C SER A 188 -34.16 -6.91 17.37
N GLU A 189 -35.03 -7.38 18.27
CA GLU A 189 -35.59 -8.73 18.21
C GLU A 189 -36.98 -8.68 17.54
N ASN A 190 -37.01 -8.72 16.20
CA ASN A 190 -38.24 -8.74 15.38
C ASN A 190 -39.16 -7.50 15.53
N ASP A 191 -38.63 -6.37 15.98
CA ASP A 191 -39.38 -5.12 16.08
C ASP A 191 -39.43 -4.38 14.73
N SER A 192 -40.50 -3.60 14.51
CA SER A 192 -40.64 -2.71 13.34
C SER A 192 -39.77 -1.45 13.43
N VAL A 193 -39.00 -1.29 14.51
CA VAL A 193 -38.18 -0.13 14.85
C VAL A 193 -36.78 -0.64 15.17
N ALA A 194 -35.75 0.04 14.67
CA ALA A 194 -34.38 -0.40 14.89
C ALA A 194 -33.91 0.05 16.28
N HIS A 195 -33.42 -0.91 17.07
CA HIS A 195 -32.89 -0.67 18.40
C HIS A 195 -31.39 -0.90 18.37
N TYR A 196 -30.61 0.11 18.74
CA TYR A 196 -29.16 0.01 18.73
C TYR A 196 -28.58 0.14 20.13
N LYS A 197 -27.69 -0.79 20.48
CA LYS A 197 -26.76 -0.62 21.59
C LYS A 197 -25.51 0.08 21.06
N ASN A 198 -25.14 1.19 21.68
CA ASN A 198 -23.96 1.95 21.32
C ASN A 198 -22.96 1.94 22.48
N SER A 199 -21.67 1.80 22.15
CA SER A 199 -20.56 2.10 23.05
C SER A 199 -19.72 3.23 22.48
N TYR A 200 -19.20 4.07 23.36
CA TYR A 200 -18.22 5.10 23.06
C TYR A 200 -17.00 4.89 23.94
N GLU A 201 -15.82 4.93 23.36
CA GLU A 201 -14.55 4.92 24.06
C GLU A 201 -13.68 6.09 23.63
N LYS A 202 -12.98 6.70 24.59
CA LYS A 202 -11.91 7.65 24.33
C LYS A 202 -10.57 7.07 24.73
N ILE A 203 -9.63 7.03 23.79
CA ILE A 203 -8.30 6.47 23.98
C ILE A 203 -7.27 7.61 23.94
N VAL A 204 -6.49 7.75 25.01
CA VAL A 204 -5.41 8.73 25.10
C VAL A 204 -4.13 7.97 25.44
N ASN A 205 -3.07 8.13 24.63
CA ASN A 205 -1.80 7.43 24.78
C ASN A 205 -1.96 5.89 24.91
N GLY A 206 -2.82 5.30 24.08
CA GLY A 206 -3.08 3.86 24.06
C GLY A 206 -3.89 3.32 25.25
N LYS A 207 -4.46 4.21 26.10
CA LYS A 207 -5.30 3.81 27.24
C LYS A 207 -6.69 4.37 27.10
N VAL A 208 -7.70 3.52 27.36
CA VAL A 208 -9.09 3.95 27.49
C VAL A 208 -9.21 4.81 28.75
N VAL A 209 -9.65 6.06 28.59
CA VAL A 209 -9.83 7.02 29.69
C VAL A 209 -11.29 7.36 29.94
N MET A 210 -12.18 6.99 29.03
CA MET A 210 -13.62 7.20 29.14
C MET A 210 -14.35 6.12 28.35
N THR A 211 -15.42 5.61 28.93
CA THR A 211 -16.36 4.70 28.29
C THR A 211 -17.78 5.18 28.58
N LYS A 212 -18.67 5.07 27.60
CA LYS A 212 -20.10 5.33 27.77
C LYS A 212 -20.89 4.31 26.95
N GLU A 213 -21.87 3.67 27.58
CA GLU A 213 -22.87 2.87 26.87
C GLU A 213 -24.20 3.62 26.84
N TYR A 214 -24.93 3.52 25.73
CA TYR A 214 -26.25 4.12 25.57
C TYR A 214 -27.03 3.41 24.47
N THR A 215 -28.35 3.57 24.46
CA THR A 215 -29.22 3.02 23.42
C THR A 215 -29.80 4.13 22.55
N THR A 216 -29.99 3.83 21.26
CA THR A 216 -30.70 4.69 20.32
C THR A 216 -31.82 3.89 19.66
N ILE A 217 -32.88 4.61 19.28
CA ILE A 217 -34.05 4.05 18.59
C ILE A 217 -34.18 4.85 17.28
N GLU A 218 -34.20 4.16 16.15
CA GLU A 218 -34.28 4.74 14.79
C GLU A 218 -35.50 4.21 14.03
#